data_AF-A0A537K2K0-F1
#
_entry.id   AF-A0A537K2K0-F1
#
_cell.length_a   1.000
_cell.length_b   1.000
_cell.length_c   1.000
_cell.angle_alpha   90.00
_cell.angle_beta   90.00
_cell.angle_gamma   90.00
#
_symmetry.space_group_name_H-M   'P 1'
#
loop_
_entity.id
_entity.type
_entity.pdbx_description
1 polymer ?
#
loop_
_entity_poly.entity_id
_entity_poly.type
_entity_poly.pdbx_seq_one_letter_code
_entity_poly.pdbx_strand_id
1 'polypeptide(L)'
;WQYFEDLDKITTASTPLKLNKKLFVETNTDRGPILTPINEGDAVKVGDKIKVRIELRVDRDMEYVHMKDMRASCLEPVNVLSSYKWQGGLGYYETTKDASTNFFFDYLRKGTYVFEYALFVTHTGNFSNGITNIQCMYAPEFSSHSEGIRINVK
;
A
#
# COMPACT_ATOMS: atom_id res chain seq x y z
N TRP A 1 -2.03 11.43 23.52
CA TRP A 1 -0.59 11.47 23.20
C TRP A 1 -0.37 10.43 22.11
N GLN A 2 0.11 10.82 20.93
CA GLN A 2 0.31 9.89 19.82
C GLN A 2 1.82 9.74 19.65
N TYR A 3 2.32 8.53 19.89
CA TYR A 3 3.72 8.20 19.72
C TYR A 3 4.04 8.21 18.22
N PHE A 4 4.89 9.13 17.78
CA PHE A 4 5.47 9.12 16.44
C PHE A 4 6.78 8.34 16.55
N GLU A 5 6.69 7.01 16.40
CA GLU A 5 7.87 6.20 16.16
C GLU A 5 8.35 6.50 14.72
N ASP A 6 9.67 6.64 14.52
CA ASP A 6 10.24 6.80 13.18
C ASP A 6 9.81 5.61 12.33
N LEU A 7 8.91 5.86 11.37
CA LEU A 7 8.36 4.86 10.45
C LEU A 7 9.46 4.08 9.72
N ASP A 8 10.66 4.65 9.64
CA ASP A 8 11.84 4.09 9.02
C ASP A 8 12.50 2.93 9.81
N LYS A 9 12.08 2.64 11.06
CA LYS A 9 12.66 1.55 11.90
C LYS A 9 11.75 0.34 12.13
N ILE A 10 10.66 0.24 11.39
CA ILE A 10 9.62 -0.75 11.64
C ILE A 10 9.99 -2.12 11.04
N THR A 11 10.07 -3.17 11.89
CA THR A 11 10.48 -4.54 11.51
C THR A 11 9.29 -5.50 11.50
N THR A 12 9.20 -6.40 10.51
CA THR A 12 8.02 -7.27 10.32
C THR A 12 7.85 -8.30 11.44
N ALA A 13 6.65 -8.40 12.04
CA ALA A 13 6.29 -9.46 12.98
C ALA A 13 5.86 -10.76 12.25
N SER A 14 6.21 -11.92 12.80
CA SER A 14 5.80 -13.23 12.25
C SER A 14 4.39 -13.61 12.67
N THR A 15 3.37 -13.06 11.99
CA THR A 15 1.97 -13.37 12.23
C THR A 15 1.35 -14.19 11.08
N PRO A 16 0.12 -14.72 11.26
CA PRO A 16 -0.67 -15.37 10.21
C PRO A 16 -0.94 -14.52 8.94
N LEU A 17 -0.72 -13.21 9.05
CA LEU A 17 -0.78 -12.26 7.95
C LEU A 17 0.64 -11.83 7.60
N LYS A 18 0.97 -11.82 6.32
CA LYS A 18 2.21 -11.25 5.82
C LYS A 18 1.90 -10.25 4.73
N LEU A 19 2.52 -9.09 4.84
CA LEU A 19 2.27 -7.99 3.92
C LEU A 19 3.61 -7.46 3.39
N ASN A 20 3.70 -7.31 2.09
CA ASN A 20 4.82 -6.67 1.42
C ASN A 20 4.30 -5.56 0.51
N LYS A 21 4.89 -4.37 0.64
CA LYS A 21 4.54 -3.18 -0.15
C LYS A 21 5.71 -2.89 -1.08
N LYS A 22 5.42 -2.72 -2.37
CA LYS A 22 6.40 -2.29 -3.38
C LYS A 22 5.84 -1.13 -4.19
N LEU A 23 6.74 -0.25 -4.61
CA LEU A 23 6.41 0.89 -5.47
C LEU A 23 7.05 0.71 -6.84
N PHE A 24 6.31 1.08 -7.88
CA PHE A 24 6.76 1.03 -9.26
C PHE A 24 6.44 2.36 -9.94
N VAL A 25 7.31 2.81 -10.84
CA VAL A 25 6.95 3.86 -11.82
C VAL A 25 6.26 3.18 -13.00
N GLU A 26 5.05 3.64 -13.34
CA GLU A 26 4.33 3.24 -14.55
C GLU A 26 4.72 4.16 -15.70
N THR A 27 5.37 3.62 -16.72
CA THR A 27 5.69 4.34 -17.96
C THR A 27 4.91 3.75 -19.12
N ASN A 28 4.14 4.58 -19.83
CA ASN A 28 3.43 4.15 -21.03
C ASN A 28 4.40 4.04 -22.20
N THR A 29 4.36 2.91 -22.91
CA THR A 29 5.09 2.69 -24.15
C THR A 29 4.12 2.28 -25.26
N ASP A 30 4.59 2.26 -26.51
CA ASP A 30 3.78 1.80 -27.65
C ASP A 30 3.27 0.36 -27.50
N ARG A 31 3.90 -0.44 -26.63
CA ARG A 31 3.53 -1.83 -26.33
C ARG A 31 2.69 -1.98 -25.05
N GLY A 32 2.30 -0.87 -24.43
CA GLY A 32 1.56 -0.82 -23.18
C GLY A 32 2.39 -0.30 -21.99
N PRO A 33 1.79 -0.29 -20.78
CA PRO A 33 2.45 0.18 -19.58
C PRO A 33 3.55 -0.78 -19.12
N ILE A 34 4.71 -0.22 -18.78
CA ILE A 34 5.84 -0.93 -18.17
C ILE A 34 5.96 -0.45 -16.71
N LEU A 35 6.19 -1.39 -15.80
CA LEU A 35 6.38 -1.13 -14.37
C LEU A 35 7.86 -1.30 -14.02
N THR A 36 8.49 -0.21 -13.58
CA THR A 36 9.89 -0.21 -13.12
C THR A 36 9.92 -0.07 -11.60
N PRO A 37 10.54 -1.00 -10.85
CA PRO A 37 10.58 -0.91 -9.38
C PRO A 37 11.35 0.34 -8.92
N ILE A 38 10.90 0.95 -7.83
CA ILE A 38 11.61 2.03 -7.15
C ILE A 38 12.41 1.40 -6.01
N ASN A 39 13.74 1.42 -6.12
CA ASN A 39 14.65 0.91 -5.10
C ASN A 39 15.23 2.04 -4.27
N GLU A 40 15.92 1.69 -3.19
CA GLU A 40 16.59 2.66 -2.34
C GLU A 40 17.66 3.44 -3.13
N GLY A 41 17.58 4.77 -3.10
CA GLY A 41 18.46 5.67 -3.85
C GLY A 41 17.93 6.08 -5.23
N ASP A 42 16.90 5.41 -5.75
CA ASP A 42 16.25 5.83 -7.00
C ASP A 42 15.52 7.16 -6.81
N ALA A 43 15.45 7.94 -7.89
CA ALA A 43 14.75 9.21 -7.91
C ALA A 43 13.60 9.18 -8.93
N VAL A 44 12.42 9.59 -8.49
CA VAL A 44 11.24 9.81 -9.34
C VAL A 44 11.08 11.30 -9.63
N LYS A 45 10.21 11.64 -10.57
CA LYS A 45 9.95 13.03 -10.98
C LYS A 45 8.52 13.42 -10.65
N VAL A 46 8.29 14.71 -10.47
CA VAL A 46 6.93 15.26 -10.41
C VAL A 46 6.19 14.93 -11.70
N GLY A 47 4.95 14.45 -11.57
CA GLY A 47 4.11 14.00 -12.68
C GLY A 47 4.23 12.51 -13.01
N ASP A 48 5.23 11.79 -12.46
CA ASP A 48 5.31 10.34 -12.62
C ASP A 48 4.07 9.67 -12.00
N LYS A 49 3.58 8.63 -12.67
CA LYS A 49 2.53 7.77 -12.11
C LYS A 49 3.19 6.62 -11.35
N ILE A 50 2.87 6.51 -10.07
CA ILE A 50 3.34 5.44 -9.20
C ILE A 50 2.27 4.36 -9.08
N LYS A 51 2.66 3.11 -9.25
CA LYS A 51 1.86 1.94 -8.91
C LYS A 51 2.31 1.39 -7.56
N VAL A 52 1.42 1.44 -6.59
CA VAL A 52 1.57 0.73 -5.32
C VAL A 52 1.11 -0.70 -5.55
N ARG A 53 1.97 -1.67 -5.26
CA ARG A 53 1.65 -3.09 -5.28
C ARG A 53 1.72 -3.63 -3.86
N ILE A 54 0.63 -4.20 -3.39
CA ILE A 54 0.55 -4.87 -2.08
C ILE A 54 0.42 -6.37 -2.33
N GLU A 55 1.39 -7.11 -1.81
CA GLU A 55 1.40 -8.57 -1.77
C GLU A 55 0.95 -9.00 -0.37
N LEU A 56 -0.24 -9.59 -0.29
CA LEU A 56 -0.86 -10.03 0.95
C LEU A 56 -0.92 -11.56 0.98
N ARG A 57 -0.22 -12.18 1.93
CA ARG A 57 -0.30 -13.63 2.19
C ARG A 57 -1.04 -13.88 3.50
N VAL A 58 -1.97 -14.83 3.44
CA VAL A 58 -2.89 -15.16 4.52
C VAL A 58 -2.85 -16.67 4.72
N ASP A 59 -2.57 -17.13 5.95
CA ASP A 59 -2.40 -18.56 6.23
C ASP A 59 -3.73 -19.32 6.53
N ARG A 60 -4.81 -18.59 6.80
CA ARG A 60 -6.14 -19.08 7.21
C ARG A 60 -7.24 -18.13 6.74
N ASP A 61 -8.48 -18.60 6.75
CA ASP A 61 -9.62 -17.73 6.46
C ASP A 61 -9.85 -16.75 7.62
N MET A 62 -10.11 -15.49 7.29
CA MET A 62 -10.39 -14.41 8.22
C MET A 62 -11.58 -13.58 7.75
N GLU A 63 -12.26 -12.92 8.69
CA GLU A 63 -13.41 -12.06 8.40
C GLU A 63 -13.16 -10.66 8.96
N TYR A 64 -13.74 -9.64 8.31
CA TYR A 64 -13.67 -8.25 8.74
C TYR A 64 -12.24 -7.76 9.01
N VAL A 65 -11.42 -7.86 7.97
CA VAL A 65 -10.03 -7.39 8.00
C VAL A 65 -9.97 -5.96 7.48
N HIS A 66 -9.28 -5.10 8.20
CA HIS A 66 -9.02 -3.72 7.79
C HIS A 66 -7.55 -3.56 7.46
N MET A 67 -7.27 -3.05 6.26
CA MET A 67 -5.95 -2.60 5.88
C MET A 67 -5.95 -1.10 5.65
N LYS A 68 -5.00 -0.42 6.29
CA LYS A 68 -4.74 1.02 6.13
C LYS A 68 -3.37 1.19 5.49
N ASP A 69 -3.34 1.63 4.24
CA ASP A 69 -2.09 1.98 3.59
C ASP A 69 -1.81 3.48 3.69
N MET A 70 -0.76 3.87 4.40
CA MET A 70 -0.29 5.25 4.43
C MET A 70 0.46 5.60 3.15
N ARG A 71 0.41 6.87 2.75
CA ARG A 71 1.15 7.37 1.59
C ARG A 71 2.04 8.55 1.97
N ALA A 72 3.13 8.71 1.23
CA ALA A 72 3.95 9.91 1.31
C ALA A 72 3.13 11.15 0.92
N SER A 73 3.45 12.30 1.52
CA SER A 73 2.75 13.57 1.24
C SER A 73 2.98 14.10 -0.18
N CYS A 74 3.98 13.59 -0.90
CA CYS A 74 4.20 13.90 -2.31
C CYS A 74 3.35 13.05 -3.28
N LEU A 75 2.52 12.13 -2.77
CA LEU A 75 1.72 11.21 -3.58
C LEU A 75 0.23 11.49 -3.46
N GLU A 76 -0.42 11.68 -4.59
CA GLU A 76 -1.87 11.88 -4.67
C GLU A 76 -2.57 10.71 -5.36
N PRO A 77 -3.71 10.22 -4.84
CA PRO A 77 -4.41 9.09 -5.43
C PRO A 77 -5.11 9.46 -6.72
N VAL A 78 -5.01 8.58 -7.72
CA VAL A 78 -5.69 8.76 -9.01
C VAL A 78 -7.21 8.67 -8.84
N ASN A 79 -7.68 7.89 -7.87
CA ASN A 79 -9.08 7.74 -7.54
C ASN A 79 -9.35 8.11 -6.08
N VAL A 80 -10.27 9.05 -5.88
CA VAL A 80 -10.71 9.52 -4.55
C VAL A 80 -12.09 8.98 -4.16
N LEU A 81 -12.79 8.32 -5.07
CA LEU A 81 -14.15 7.81 -4.82
C LEU A 81 -14.09 6.51 -4.03
N SER A 82 -14.88 6.48 -2.96
CA SER A 82 -15.08 5.25 -2.20
C SER A 82 -15.98 4.30 -2.98
N SER A 83 -15.57 3.04 -3.11
CA SER A 83 -16.29 2.07 -3.92
C SER A 83 -15.91 0.64 -3.54
N TYR A 84 -16.82 -0.29 -3.85
CA TYR A 84 -16.48 -1.71 -3.81
C TYR A 84 -15.72 -2.08 -5.08
N LYS A 85 -14.61 -2.81 -4.93
CA LYS A 85 -13.76 -3.25 -6.02
C LYS A 85 -13.49 -4.74 -5.92
N TRP A 86 -13.18 -5.33 -7.08
CA TRP A 86 -12.78 -6.71 -7.22
C TRP A 86 -11.48 -6.78 -8.03
N GLN A 87 -10.39 -7.23 -7.42
CA GLN A 87 -9.09 -7.35 -8.08
C GLN A 87 -8.40 -8.63 -7.62
N GLY A 88 -7.84 -9.41 -8.54
CA GLY A 88 -7.03 -10.58 -8.20
C GLY A 88 -7.76 -11.65 -7.37
N GLY A 89 -9.09 -11.76 -7.52
CA GLY A 89 -9.92 -12.69 -6.74
C GLY A 89 -10.24 -12.21 -5.32
N LEU A 90 -9.96 -10.95 -5.00
CA LEU A 90 -10.25 -10.32 -3.72
C LEU A 90 -11.27 -9.20 -3.90
N GLY A 91 -12.38 -9.30 -3.16
CA GLY A 91 -13.39 -8.24 -3.05
C GLY A 91 -13.13 -7.38 -1.82
N TYR A 92 -13.16 -6.07 -1.99
CA TYR A 92 -12.93 -5.13 -0.90
C TYR A 92 -13.64 -3.80 -1.14
N TYR A 93 -13.98 -3.13 -0.04
CA TYR A 93 -14.42 -1.74 -0.08
C TYR A 93 -13.22 -0.81 0.14
N GLU A 94 -13.01 0.12 -0.79
CA GLU A 94 -11.91 1.09 -0.74
C GLU A 94 -12.44 2.46 -0.32
N THR A 95 -11.69 3.15 0.55
CA THR A 95 -11.95 4.53 0.94
C THR A 95 -10.64 5.31 1.03
N THR A 96 -10.51 6.29 0.14
CA THR A 96 -9.39 7.22 0.12
C THR A 96 -9.57 8.33 1.15
N LYS A 97 -8.56 8.55 1.99
CA LYS A 97 -8.43 9.67 2.95
C LYS A 97 -7.22 10.51 2.58
N ASP A 98 -6.98 11.61 3.28
CA ASP A 98 -5.92 12.59 2.95
C ASP A 98 -4.49 12.02 3.02
N ALA A 99 -4.21 11.13 3.98
CA ALA A 99 -2.89 10.55 4.17
C ALA A 99 -2.85 9.02 4.04
N SER A 100 -3.98 8.40 3.69
CA SER A 100 -4.06 6.93 3.57
C SER A 100 -5.17 6.47 2.65
N THR A 101 -5.04 5.25 2.15
CA THR A 101 -6.11 4.50 1.50
C THR A 101 -6.50 3.35 2.40
N ASN A 102 -7.79 3.22 2.69
CA ASN A 102 -8.32 2.19 3.57
C ASN A 102 -9.04 1.13 2.74
N PHE A 103 -8.81 -0.12 3.08
CA PHE A 103 -9.36 -1.29 2.43
C PHE A 103 -10.05 -2.15 3.49
N PHE A 104 -11.32 -2.45 3.27
CA PHE A 104 -12.13 -3.26 4.17
C PHE A 104 -12.48 -4.55 3.45
N PHE A 105 -12.07 -5.67 4.04
CA PHE A 105 -12.32 -7.02 3.52
C PHE A 105 -13.36 -7.69 4.41
N ASP A 106 -14.55 -7.96 3.87
CA ASP A 106 -15.58 -8.70 4.61
C ASP A 106 -15.12 -10.14 4.85
N TYR A 107 -14.53 -10.76 3.83
CA TYR A 107 -14.01 -12.12 3.87
C TYR A 107 -12.66 -12.21 3.16
N LEU A 108 -11.64 -12.66 3.88
CA LEU A 108 -10.27 -12.82 3.39
C LEU A 108 -9.88 -14.29 3.53
N ARG A 109 -9.97 -15.04 2.42
CA ARG A 109 -9.62 -16.46 2.40
C ARG A 109 -8.12 -16.67 2.53
N LYS A 110 -7.74 -17.86 2.97
CA LYS A 110 -6.37 -18.35 2.88
C LYS A 110 -5.88 -18.24 1.44
N GLY A 111 -4.72 -17.65 1.24
CA GLY A 111 -4.18 -17.45 -0.10
C GLY A 111 -3.05 -16.44 -0.18
N THR A 112 -2.73 -16.05 -1.41
CA THR A 112 -1.82 -14.94 -1.68
C THR A 112 -2.49 -14.05 -2.71
N TYR A 113 -2.62 -12.77 -2.36
CA TYR A 113 -3.29 -11.75 -3.15
C TYR A 113 -2.29 -10.70 -3.56
N VAL A 114 -2.42 -10.23 -4.80
CA VAL A 114 -1.68 -9.07 -5.30
C VAL A 114 -2.70 -8.11 -5.86
N PHE A 115 -2.74 -6.92 -5.29
CA PHE A 115 -3.59 -5.85 -5.80
C PHE A 115 -2.81 -4.55 -5.86
N GLU A 116 -3.25 -3.69 -6.78
CA GLU A 116 -2.48 -2.55 -7.23
C GLU A 116 -3.38 -1.35 -7.42
N TYR A 117 -2.90 -0.20 -6.97
CA TYR A 117 -3.56 1.07 -7.21
C TYR A 117 -2.53 2.14 -7.58
N ALA A 118 -3.00 3.19 -8.25
CA ALA A 118 -2.15 4.22 -8.83
C ALA A 118 -2.21 5.52 -8.02
N LEU A 119 -1.07 6.19 -7.95
CA LEU A 119 -0.85 7.50 -7.36
C LEU A 119 -0.08 8.38 -8.37
N PHE A 120 -0.15 9.69 -8.26
CA PHE A 120 0.67 10.66 -8.99
C PHE A 120 1.63 11.36 -8.03
N VAL A 121 2.85 11.62 -8.50
CA VAL A 121 3.84 12.43 -7.76
C VAL A 121 3.57 13.92 -7.97
N THR A 122 3.50 14.69 -6.89
CA THR A 122 3.10 16.12 -6.94
C THR A 122 4.15 17.10 -6.42
N HIS A 123 5.04 16.70 -5.51
CA HIS A 123 6.00 17.60 -4.86
C HIS A 123 7.42 17.04 -4.87
N THR A 124 8.41 17.89 -5.07
CA THR A 124 9.84 17.56 -4.97
C THR A 124 10.30 17.46 -3.51
N GLY A 125 11.32 16.63 -3.26
CA GLY A 125 11.86 16.43 -1.92
C GLY A 125 12.03 14.95 -1.54
N ASN A 126 12.44 14.71 -0.29
CA ASN A 126 12.65 13.37 0.25
C ASN A 126 11.58 13.06 1.31
N PHE A 127 10.72 12.09 1.02
CA PHE A 127 9.52 11.78 1.80
C PHE A 127 9.56 10.36 2.34
N SER A 128 9.06 10.16 3.56
CA SER A 128 8.79 8.81 4.08
C SER A 128 7.42 8.37 3.55
N ASN A 129 7.42 7.30 2.77
CA ASN A 129 6.22 6.62 2.31
C ASN A 129 5.84 5.60 3.37
N GLY A 130 5.03 6.08 4.33
CA GLY A 130 4.64 5.36 5.52
C GLY A 130 4.13 3.94 5.29
N ILE A 131 3.93 3.22 6.39
CA ILE A 131 3.65 1.79 6.37
C ILE A 131 2.21 1.48 5.97
N THR A 132 2.03 0.27 5.44
CA THR A 132 0.72 -0.37 5.37
C THR A 132 0.49 -1.19 6.62
N ASN A 133 -0.62 -0.99 7.31
CA ASN A 133 -1.05 -1.84 8.44
C ASN A 133 -2.24 -2.68 8.01
N ILE A 134 -2.28 -3.95 8.41
CA ILE A 134 -3.43 -4.82 8.25
C ILE A 134 -3.75 -5.48 9.59
N GLN A 135 -5.03 -5.54 9.93
CA GLN A 135 -5.49 -6.13 11.18
C GLN A 135 -6.88 -6.75 11.03
N CYS A 136 -7.09 -7.89 11.68
CA CYS A 136 -8.43 -8.44 11.87
C CYS A 136 -9.15 -7.66 12.98
N MET A 137 -10.37 -7.22 12.71
CA MET A 137 -11.14 -6.42 13.69
C MET A 137 -11.66 -7.25 14.87
N TYR A 138 -11.83 -8.56 14.68
CA TYR A 138 -12.30 -9.47 15.73
C TYR A 138 -11.19 -10.25 16.43
N ALA A 139 -10.00 -10.31 15.84
CA ALA A 139 -8.81 -10.98 16.39
C ALA A 139 -7.57 -10.10 16.18
N PRO A 140 -7.36 -9.05 17.00
CA PRO A 140 -6.29 -8.07 16.82
C PRO A 140 -4.86 -8.66 16.86
N GLU A 141 -4.70 -9.83 17.48
CA GLU A 141 -3.47 -10.63 17.44
C GLU A 141 -3.09 -11.05 16.01
N PHE A 142 -4.04 -11.06 15.08
CA PHE A 142 -3.80 -11.19 13.65
C PHE A 142 -3.67 -9.80 13.04
N SER A 143 -2.47 -9.24 13.18
CA SER A 143 -2.07 -8.00 12.54
C SER A 143 -0.69 -8.14 11.90
N SER A 144 -0.42 -7.34 10.88
CA SER A 144 0.87 -7.25 10.19
C SER A 144 1.04 -5.85 9.66
N HIS A 145 2.27 -5.49 9.32
CA HIS A 145 2.55 -4.23 8.65
C HIS A 145 3.66 -4.41 7.60
N SER A 146 3.76 -3.46 6.67
CA SER A 146 4.92 -3.36 5.77
C SER A 146 6.10 -2.71 6.49
N GLU A 147 7.25 -2.78 5.84
CA GLU A 147 8.38 -1.89 6.13
C GLU A 147 8.07 -0.46 5.63
N GLY A 148 8.77 0.53 6.17
CA GLY A 148 8.77 1.89 5.67
C GLY A 148 9.62 2.03 4.41
N ILE A 149 9.15 2.80 3.43
CA ILE A 149 9.89 3.06 2.19
C ILE A 149 10.16 4.56 2.10
N ARG A 150 11.33 4.97 1.63
CA ARG A 150 11.61 6.39 1.34
C ARG A 150 11.51 6.66 -0.16
N ILE A 151 10.98 7.83 -0.52
CA ILE A 151 10.85 8.28 -1.91
C ILE A 151 11.60 9.59 -2.06
N ASN A 152 12.54 9.62 -3.00
CA ASN A 152 13.24 10.84 -3.41
C ASN A 152 12.63 11.35 -4.72
N VAL A 153 12.13 12.58 -4.71
CA VAL A 153 11.51 13.23 -5.87
C VAL A 153 12.36 14.41 -6.32
N LYS A 154 12.76 14.41 -7.60
CA LYS A 154 13.52 15.48 -8.25
C LYS A 154 12.64 16.37 -9.13
#